data_AF-A0A318JWY1-F1
#
_entry.id   AF-A0A318JWY1-F1
#
_cell.length_a   1.000
_cell.length_b   1.000
_cell.length_c   1.000
_cell.angle_alpha   90.00
_cell.angle_beta   90.00
_cell.angle_gamma   90.00
#
_symmetry.space_group_name_H-M   'P 1'
#
loop_
_entity.id
_entity.type
_entity.pdbx_description
1 polymer ?
#
loop_
_entity_poly.entity_id
_entity_poly.type
_entity_poly.pdbx_seq_one_letter_code
_entity_poly.pdbx_strand_id
1 'polypeptide(L)'
;MPNQGVQKEIDLFGHRECVGFYNSFSLRSAADQVLAAGIGPVEICRDVSGEVHGLRGPFFATIQFHAESVLTRDGVRILGRLLTDILAHHTSYAMAQELPIT
;
A
#
# COMPACT_ATOMS: atom_id res chain seq x y z
N MET A 1 -0.92 0.47 20.07
CA MET A 1 -1.68 -0.64 20.69
C MET A 1 -1.72 -1.78 19.69
N PRO A 2 -1.59 -3.05 20.10
CA PRO A 2 -1.71 -4.17 19.18
C PRO A 2 -3.12 -4.20 18.58
N ASN A 3 -3.22 -4.45 17.27
CA ASN A 3 -4.49 -4.60 16.55
C ASN A 3 -4.74 -6.08 16.30
N GLN A 4 -5.21 -6.81 17.32
CA GLN A 4 -5.44 -8.25 17.26
C GLN A 4 -6.91 -8.57 17.06
N GLY A 5 -7.33 -8.80 15.81
CA GLY A 5 -8.72 -9.12 15.46
C GLY A 5 -9.63 -7.89 15.47
N VAL A 6 -9.14 -6.76 14.99
CA VAL A 6 -9.88 -5.48 14.97
C VAL A 6 -10.22 -5.10 13.54
N GLN A 7 -11.47 -4.73 13.29
CA GLN A 7 -11.86 -4.06 12.06
C GLN A 7 -11.68 -2.56 12.21
N LYS A 8 -11.05 -1.91 11.24
CA LYS A 8 -10.92 -0.45 11.17
C LYS A 8 -11.33 0.04 9.79
N GLU A 9 -11.80 1.27 9.75
CA GLU A 9 -11.95 2.01 8.52
C GLU A 9 -10.69 2.84 8.28
N ILE A 10 -10.17 2.79 7.06
CA ILE A 10 -8.93 3.48 6.68
C ILE A 10 -9.11 4.18 5.32
N ASP A 11 -8.29 5.18 5.06
CA ASP A 11 -8.05 5.68 3.69
C ASP A 11 -6.84 4.92 3.11
N LEU A 12 -7.11 4.02 2.16
CA LEU A 12 -6.13 3.23 1.44
C LEU A 12 -5.89 3.85 0.06
N PHE A 13 -4.88 4.71 -0.04
CA PHE A 13 -4.48 5.38 -1.27
C PHE A 13 -5.64 6.13 -1.95
N GLY A 14 -6.42 6.89 -1.18
CA GLY A 14 -7.57 7.68 -1.65
C GLY A 14 -8.90 6.92 -1.64
N HIS A 15 -8.91 5.66 -1.19
CA HIS A 15 -10.11 4.84 -1.10
C HIS A 15 -10.44 4.49 0.34
N ARG A 16 -11.65 4.81 0.78
CA ARG A 16 -12.14 4.44 2.10
C ARG A 16 -12.49 2.96 2.15
N GLU A 17 -11.81 2.18 2.98
CA GLU A 17 -11.94 0.72 3.06
C GLU A 17 -12.14 0.27 4.52
N CYS A 18 -13.00 -0.72 4.75
CA CYS A 18 -13.16 -1.37 6.06
C CYS A 18 -12.38 -2.69 6.09
N VAL A 19 -11.32 -2.75 6.88
CA VAL A 19 -10.31 -3.82 6.81
C VAL A 19 -10.00 -4.44 8.19
N GLY A 20 -9.61 -5.71 8.19
CA GLY A 20 -9.26 -6.47 9.38
C GLY A 20 -7.76 -6.52 9.68
N PHE A 21 -7.37 -6.18 10.90
CA PHE A 21 -5.99 -6.21 11.38
C PHE A 21 -5.73 -7.35 12.37
N TYR A 22 -4.56 -8.00 12.22
CA TYR A 22 -4.03 -9.04 13.11
C TYR A 22 -2.52 -8.85 13.31
N ASN A 23 -2.13 -7.74 13.94
CA ASN A 23 -0.72 -7.40 14.11
C ASN A 23 -0.42 -6.85 15.50
N SER A 24 0.75 -7.21 16.04
CA SER A 24 1.26 -6.65 17.30
C SER A 24 2.17 -5.45 17.08
N PHE A 25 2.80 -5.36 15.91
CA PHE A 25 3.73 -4.31 15.52
C PHE A 25 3.22 -3.63 14.25
N SER A 26 3.46 -2.33 14.15
CA SER A 26 3.13 -1.52 12.97
C SER A 26 4.30 -0.61 12.64
N LEU A 27 4.53 -0.39 11.34
CA LEU A 27 5.45 0.64 10.90
C LEU A 27 4.86 2.02 11.23
N ARG A 28 5.72 2.99 11.55
CA ARG A 28 5.34 4.39 11.73
C ARG A 28 6.13 5.29 10.79
N SER A 29 5.46 6.30 10.24
CA SER A 29 6.09 7.33 9.42
C SER A 29 5.49 8.70 9.74
N ALA A 30 6.33 9.73 9.69
CA ALA A 30 5.90 11.13 9.72
C ALA A 30 5.68 11.70 8.30
N ALA A 31 6.14 11.00 7.27
CA ALA A 31 6.04 11.40 5.87
C ALA A 31 5.09 10.49 5.10
N ASP A 32 4.47 11.07 4.07
CA ASP A 32 3.57 10.35 3.15
C ASP A 32 4.31 9.77 1.95
N GLN A 33 5.60 10.10 1.79
CA GLN A 33 6.46 9.60 0.72
C GLN A 33 7.92 9.55 1.17
N VAL A 34 8.67 8.59 0.62
CA VAL A 34 10.12 8.50 0.75
C VAL A 34 10.75 8.15 -0.60
N LEU A 35 11.97 8.63 -0.85
CA LEU A 35 12.79 8.16 -1.96
C LEU A 35 13.70 7.04 -1.45
N ALA A 36 13.45 5.81 -1.89
CA ALA A 36 14.23 4.65 -1.49
C ALA A 36 15.32 4.34 -2.53
N ALA A 37 16.58 4.28 -2.08
CA ALA A 37 17.72 4.01 -2.95
C ALA A 37 17.56 2.66 -3.67
N GLY A 38 17.73 2.66 -4.99
CA GLY A 38 17.55 1.46 -5.84
C GLY A 38 16.10 1.04 -6.10
N ILE A 39 15.12 1.73 -5.50
CA ILE A 39 13.69 1.42 -5.63
C ILE A 39 12.92 2.57 -6.29
N GLY A 40 13.27 3.81 -5.95
CA GLY A 40 12.56 5.01 -6.41
C GLY A 40 11.55 5.53 -5.37
N PRO A 41 10.57 6.35 -5.79
CA PRO A 41 9.59 6.95 -4.88
C PRO A 41 8.65 5.88 -4.32
N VAL A 42 8.45 5.89 -3.01
CA VAL A 42 7.52 5.01 -2.29
C VAL A 42 6.52 5.88 -1.54
N GLU A 43 5.25 5.74 -1.89
CA GLU A 43 4.13 6.34 -1.18
C GLU A 43 3.80 5.53 0.08
N ILE A 44 3.48 6.24 1.16
CA ILE A 44 3.22 5.69 2.48
C ILE A 44 1.78 6.03 2.85
N CYS A 45 0.90 5.02 2.82
CA CYS A 45 -0.46 5.14 3.33
C CYS A 45 -0.44 5.02 4.85
N ARG A 46 -0.78 6.10 5.55
CA ARG A 46 -0.76 6.16 7.02
C ARG A 46 -1.93 6.94 7.58
N ASP A 47 -2.22 6.73 8.85
CA ASP A 47 -3.21 7.54 9.58
C ASP A 47 -2.60 8.82 10.18
N VAL A 48 -3.45 9.60 10.86
CA VAL A 48 -3.06 10.83 11.57
C VAL A 48 -2.08 10.59 12.72
N SER A 49 -2.05 9.38 13.28
CA SER A 49 -1.08 8.98 14.31
C SER A 49 0.27 8.57 13.71
N GLY A 50 0.33 8.41 12.39
CA GLY A 50 1.49 7.97 11.64
C GLY A 50 1.61 6.44 11.52
N GLU A 51 0.60 5.67 11.95
CA GLU A 51 0.56 4.22 11.73
C GLU A 51 0.40 3.93 10.24
N VAL A 52 1.30 3.14 9.66
CA VAL A 52 1.30 2.81 8.23
C VAL A 52 0.38 1.62 7.97
N HIS A 53 -0.54 1.78 7.03
CA HIS A 53 -1.47 0.74 6.60
C HIS A 53 -1.03 0.04 5.30
N GLY A 54 -0.18 0.68 4.50
CA GLY A 54 0.36 0.12 3.27
C GLY A 54 1.43 1.00 2.64
N LEU A 55 2.19 0.40 1.73
CA LEU A 55 3.19 1.08 0.91
C LEU A 55 2.90 0.84 -0.57
N ARG A 56 3.21 1.82 -1.42
CA ARG A 56 3.13 1.67 -2.87
C ARG A 56 4.41 2.21 -3.50
N GLY A 57 5.14 1.34 -4.18
CA GLY A 57 6.31 1.69 -4.98
C GLY A 57 6.07 1.38 -6.46
N PRO A 58 7.07 1.60 -7.32
CA PRO A 58 6.89 1.47 -8.78
C PRO A 58 6.53 0.06 -9.25
N PHE A 59 6.91 -0.97 -8.48
CA PHE A 59 6.75 -2.38 -8.84
C PHE A 59 6.22 -3.24 -7.68
N PHE A 60 5.71 -2.62 -6.61
CA PHE A 60 5.16 -3.34 -5.48
C PHE A 60 4.09 -2.52 -4.75
N ALA A 61 3.21 -3.24 -4.04
CA ALA A 61 2.37 -2.69 -3.00
C ALA A 61 2.37 -3.62 -1.79
N THR A 62 2.23 -3.06 -0.60
CA THR A 62 2.09 -3.81 0.64
C THR A 62 0.86 -3.33 1.40
N ILE A 63 0.31 -4.22 2.22
CA ILE A 63 -0.77 -3.91 3.17
C ILE A 63 -0.40 -4.50 4.53
N GLN A 64 -0.72 -3.75 5.58
CA GLN A 64 -0.52 -4.18 6.97
C GLN A 64 -1.70 -5.00 7.48
N PHE A 65 -2.90 -4.75 6.94
CA PHE A 65 -4.12 -5.50 7.22
C PHE A 65 -4.20 -6.77 6.36
N HIS A 66 -5.17 -7.62 6.68
CA HIS A 66 -5.43 -8.88 5.99
C HIS A 66 -6.61 -8.74 5.04
N ALA A 67 -6.35 -8.64 3.73
CA ALA A 67 -7.41 -8.53 2.72
C ALA A 67 -8.33 -9.76 2.71
N GLU A 68 -7.77 -10.93 3.01
CA GLU A 68 -8.45 -12.23 3.07
C GLU A 68 -9.31 -12.44 4.32
N SER A 69 -9.19 -11.57 5.32
CA SER A 69 -9.92 -11.72 6.59
C SER A 69 -11.42 -11.57 6.40
N VAL A 70 -12.20 -12.33 7.17
CA VAL A 70 -13.66 -12.14 7.30
C VAL A 70 -14.03 -10.73 7.82
N LEU A 71 -13.09 -10.07 8.49
CA LEU A 71 -13.25 -8.69 8.97
C LEU A 71 -12.97 -7.66 7.87
N THR A 72 -12.51 -8.05 6.69
CA THR A 72 -12.29 -7.14 5.57
C THR A 72 -13.47 -7.17 4.61
N ARG A 73 -14.04 -5.99 4.32
CA ARG A 73 -15.07 -5.84 3.30
C ARG A 73 -14.39 -5.76 1.93
N ASP A 74 -14.92 -6.48 0.94
CA ASP A 74 -14.45 -6.47 -0.45
C ASP A 74 -12.96 -6.78 -0.65
N GLY A 75 -12.37 -7.66 0.17
CA GLY A 75 -10.94 -7.98 0.13
C GLY A 75 -10.40 -8.34 -1.26
N VAL A 76 -11.14 -9.12 -2.04
CA VAL A 76 -10.78 -9.49 -3.42
C VAL A 76 -10.69 -8.27 -4.33
N ARG A 77 -11.63 -7.31 -4.20
CA ARG A 77 -11.61 -6.06 -4.96
C ARG A 77 -10.39 -5.21 -4.59
N ILE A 78 -10.10 -5.10 -3.29
CA ILE A 78 -8.95 -4.36 -2.78
C ILE A 78 -7.66 -4.93 -3.36
N LEU A 79 -7.46 -6.24 -3.25
CA LEU A 79 -6.27 -6.90 -3.78
C LEU A 79 -6.16 -6.77 -5.30
N GLY A 80 -7.28 -6.93 -6.02
CA GLY A 80 -7.34 -6.75 -7.48
C GLY A 80 -6.92 -5.35 -7.93
N ARG A 81 -7.35 -4.30 -7.22
CA ARG A 81 -6.91 -2.92 -7.49
C ARG A 81 -5.41 -2.76 -7.27
N LEU A 82 -4.88 -3.21 -6.14
CA LEU A 82 -3.45 -3.11 -5.84
C LEU A 82 -2.59 -3.81 -6.89
N LEU A 83 -2.99 -5.02 -7.33
CA LEU A 83 -2.29 -5.75 -8.39
C LEU A 83 -2.39 -5.04 -9.75
N THR A 84 -3.56 -4.50 -10.09
CA THR A 84 -3.77 -3.75 -11.33
C THR A 84 -2.88 -2.51 -11.37
N ASP A 85 -2.80 -1.76 -10.26
CA ASP A 85 -1.95 -0.58 -10.14
C ASP A 85 -0.47 -0.94 -10.36
N ILE A 86 0.03 -2.01 -9.73
CA ILE A 86 1.41 -2.48 -9.90
C ILE A 86 1.70 -2.81 -11.37
N LEU A 87 0.79 -3.54 -12.03
CA LEU A 87 0.98 -3.96 -13.42
C LEU A 87 0.95 -2.76 -14.39
N ALA A 88 0.11 -1.76 -14.14
CA ALA A 88 0.06 -0.54 -14.95
C ALA A 88 1.32 0.32 -14.83
N HIS A 89 1.91 0.40 -13.63
CA HIS A 89 3.15 1.14 -13.39
C HIS A 89 4.38 0.47 -14.02
N HIS A 90 4.44 -0.87 -14.03
CA HIS A 90 5.49 -1.62 -14.72
C HIS A 90 5.56 -1.27 -16.21
N THR A 91 4.41 -1.21 -16.90
CA THR A 91 4.37 -0.86 -18.34
C THR A 91 4.91 0.56 -18.59
N SER A 92 4.58 1.52 -17.72
CA SER A 92 5.06 2.90 -17.84
C SER A 92 6.57 3.02 -17.57
N TYR A 93 7.10 2.29 -16.59
CA TYR A 93 8.54 2.31 -16.26
C TYR A 93 9.39 1.61 -17.33
N ALA A 94 8.92 0.47 -17.85
CA ALA A 94 9.58 -0.23 -18.96
C ALA A 94 9.68 0.64 -20.22
N MET A 95 8.59 1.35 -20.58
CA MET A 95 8.58 2.29 -21.71
C MET A 95 9.52 3.49 -21.49
N ALA A 96 9.68 3.96 -20.25
CA ALA A 96 10.57 5.07 -19.92
C ALA A 96 12.07 4.70 -19.97
N GLN A 97 12.41 3.41 -19.78
CA GLN A 97 13.79 2.92 -19.86
C GLN A 97 14.24 2.57 -21.29
N GLU A 98 13.34 2.53 -22.27
CA GLU A 98 13.64 2.25 -23.69
C GLU A 98 14.01 3.49 -24.52
N LEU A 99 14.11 4.69 -23.92
CA LEU A 99 14.53 5.88 -24.64
C LEU A 99 16.01 5.75 -25.07
N PRO A 100 16.34 5.90 -26.37
CA PRO A 100 17.72 5.81 -26.83
C PRO A 100 18.51 6.96 -26.22
N ILE A 101 19.62 6.62 -25.57
CA ILE A 101 20.65 7.56 -25.15
C ILE A 101 21.17 8.21 -26.43
N THR A 102 20.79 9.47 -26.68
CA THR A 102 21.37 10.29 -27.76
C THR A 102 22.54 11.10 -27.19
#